data_AF-A0A7Z0MUT8-F1
#
_entry.id   AF-A0A7Z0MUT8-F1
#
_cell.length_a   1.000
_cell.length_b   1.000
_cell.length_c   1.000
_cell.angle_alpha   90.00
_cell.angle_beta   90.00
_cell.angle_gamma   90.00
#
_symmetry.space_group_name_H-M   'P 1'
#
loop_
_entity.id
_entity.type
_entity.pdbx_description
1 polymer ?
#
loop_
_entity_poly.entity_id
_entity_poly.type
_entity_poly.pdbx_seq_one_letter_code
_entity_poly.pdbx_strand_id
1 'polypeptide(L)'
;MKALIIIGFAIATWHFIYEGIVAPSIRLHLRNELFKLRDELRAAKHDGLAADDEAAFWFVHDGINNFLNRLSALTIDRSRRLHHIYMTDEEVRATLEKHLQKVLNAQNATIRSVFDRTNDVIGKAMVTNFGGWFIYIIPLAIVIALAGSIGKAAKGMLLVPTAALDKLMPAHK
;
A
#
# COMPACT_ATOMS: atom_id res chain seq x y z
N MET A 1 -7.40 0.28 35.55
CA MET A 1 -6.17 -0.54 35.53
C MET A 1 -6.36 -1.90 34.85
N LYS A 2 -7.27 -2.77 35.31
CA LYS A 2 -7.53 -4.10 34.71
C LYS A 2 -7.84 -4.08 33.20
N ALA A 3 -8.73 -3.19 32.75
CA ALA A 3 -9.09 -3.08 31.34
C ALA A 3 -7.91 -2.69 30.43
N LEU A 4 -7.06 -1.77 30.88
CA LEU A 4 -5.87 -1.35 30.12
C LEU A 4 -4.86 -2.49 29.96
N ILE A 5 -4.70 -3.31 31.00
CA ILE A 5 -3.82 -4.49 30.96
C ILE A 5 -4.37 -5.51 29.94
N ILE A 6 -5.68 -5.77 29.96
CA ILE A 6 -6.31 -6.71 29.01
C ILE A 6 -6.14 -6.23 27.57
N ILE A 7 -6.39 -4.94 27.31
CA ILE A 7 -6.24 -4.34 25.97
C ILE A 7 -4.78 -4.41 25.51
N GLY A 8 -3.83 -4.05 26.39
CA GLY A 8 -2.40 -4.12 26.08
C GLY A 8 -1.95 -5.55 25.76
N PHE A 9 -2.43 -6.54 26.52
CA PHE A 9 -2.14 -7.95 26.25
C PHE A 9 -2.72 -8.39 24.90
N ALA A 10 -3.97 -8.05 24.59
CA ALA A 10 -4.59 -8.38 23.32
C ALA A 10 -3.83 -7.79 22.11
N ILE A 11 -3.40 -6.52 22.23
CA ILE A 11 -2.59 -5.84 21.21
C ILE A 11 -1.23 -6.53 21.04
N ALA A 12 -0.56 -6.88 22.14
CA ALA A 12 0.73 -7.56 22.09
C ALA A 12 0.61 -8.95 21.44
N THR A 13 -0.41 -9.73 21.82
CA THR A 13 -0.70 -11.02 21.20
C THR A 13 -0.99 -10.88 19.71
N TRP A 14 -1.77 -9.87 19.31
CA TRP A 14 -2.03 -9.59 17.90
C TRP A 14 -0.73 -9.33 17.13
N HIS A 15 0.13 -8.43 17.62
CA HIS A 15 1.41 -8.13 16.97
C HIS A 15 2.31 -9.35 16.85
N PHE A 16 2.38 -10.14 17.91
CA PHE A 16 3.17 -11.37 17.92
C PHE A 16 2.71 -12.35 16.84
N ILE A 17 1.39 -12.58 16.74
CA ILE A 17 0.80 -13.45 15.72
C ILE A 17 1.01 -12.86 14.32
N TYR A 18 0.77 -11.55 14.15
CA TYR A 18 0.87 -10.91 12.86
C TYR A 18 2.30 -10.94 12.30
N GLU A 19 3.28 -10.46 13.07
CA GLU A 19 4.68 -10.39 12.63
C GLU A 19 5.37 -11.76 12.61
N GLY A 20 4.97 -12.67 13.51
CA GLY A 20 5.57 -14.00 13.65
C GLY A 20 5.02 -15.03 12.66
N ILE A 21 3.74 -14.91 12.26
CA ILE A 21 3.06 -15.94 11.47
C ILE A 21 2.48 -15.34 10.20
N VAL A 22 1.57 -14.36 10.32
CA VAL A 22 0.78 -13.86 9.18
C VAL A 22 1.66 -13.19 8.11
N ALA A 23 2.44 -12.19 8.50
CA ALA A 23 3.28 -11.44 7.57
C ALA A 23 4.36 -12.31 6.89
N PRO A 24 5.10 -13.20 7.59
CA PRO A 24 6.00 -14.15 6.96
C PRO A 24 5.32 -15.07 5.95
N SER A 25 4.14 -15.62 6.27
CA SER A 25 3.39 -16.50 5.35
C SER A 25 2.96 -15.76 4.08
N ILE A 26 2.44 -14.53 4.22
CA ILE A 26 2.06 -13.71 3.07
C ILE A 26 3.30 -13.34 2.25
N ARG A 27 4.41 -12.93 2.88
CA ARG A 27 5.66 -12.59 2.18
C ARG A 27 6.22 -13.77 1.38
N LEU A 28 6.13 -14.98 1.92
CA LEU A 28 6.53 -16.19 1.20
C LEU A 28 5.66 -16.39 -0.05
N HIS A 29 4.34 -16.24 0.08
CA HIS A 29 3.41 -16.33 -1.05
C HIS A 29 3.72 -15.30 -2.13
N LEU A 30 3.88 -14.02 -1.76
CA LEU A 30 4.22 -12.93 -2.69
C LEU A 30 5.57 -13.16 -3.38
N ARG A 31 6.57 -13.72 -2.67
CA ARG A 31 7.86 -14.10 -3.29
C ARG A 31 7.67 -15.18 -4.36
N ASN A 32 6.80 -16.15 -4.12
CA ASN A 32 6.49 -17.19 -5.10
C ASN A 32 5.76 -16.61 -6.33
N GLU A 33 4.88 -15.63 -6.13
CA GLU A 33 4.26 -14.89 -7.25
C GLU A 33 5.30 -14.15 -8.10
N LEU A 34 6.29 -13.49 -7.46
CA LEU A 34 7.41 -12.86 -8.18
C LEU A 34 8.25 -13.88 -8.97
N PHE A 35 8.51 -15.07 -8.41
CA PHE A 35 9.21 -16.12 -9.16
C PHE A 35 8.43 -16.54 -10.40
N LYS A 36 7.11 -16.74 -10.27
CA LYS A 36 6.23 -17.07 -11.40
C LYS A 36 6.26 -15.97 -12.48
N LEU A 37 6.17 -14.70 -12.08
CA LEU A 37 6.22 -13.56 -12.99
C LEU A 37 7.56 -13.45 -13.74
N ARG A 38 8.67 -13.71 -13.06
CA ARG A 38 10.00 -13.72 -13.68
C ARG A 38 10.11 -14.84 -14.71
N ASP A 39 9.59 -16.01 -14.40
CA ASP A 39 9.68 -17.16 -15.28
C ASP A 39 8.76 -16.98 -16.51
N GLU A 40 7.59 -16.37 -16.33
CA GLU A 40 6.71 -15.92 -17.42
C GLU A 40 7.40 -14.90 -18.35
N LEU A 41 8.10 -13.91 -17.78
CA LEU A 41 8.88 -12.95 -18.55
C LEU A 41 10.01 -13.62 -19.35
N ARG A 42 10.70 -14.59 -18.74
CA ARG A 42 11.77 -15.36 -19.40
C ARG A 42 11.25 -16.24 -20.53
N ALA A 43 10.06 -16.82 -20.38
CA ALA A 43 9.41 -17.56 -21.45
C ALA A 43 9.14 -16.64 -22.66
N ALA A 44 8.61 -15.43 -22.43
CA ALA A 44 8.40 -14.46 -23.50
C ALA A 44 9.69 -14.07 -24.25
N LYS A 45 10.85 -14.05 -23.57
CA LYS A 45 12.14 -13.84 -24.23
C LYS A 45 12.57 -15.04 -25.08
N HIS A 46 12.24 -16.26 -24.64
CA HIS A 46 12.55 -17.48 -25.39
C HIS A 46 11.71 -17.62 -26.66
N ASP A 47 10.44 -17.19 -26.61
CA ASP A 47 9.51 -17.21 -27.74
C ASP A 47 9.84 -16.19 -28.85
N GLY A 48 10.86 -15.36 -28.63
CA GLY A 48 11.33 -14.35 -29.58
C GLY A 48 10.87 -12.95 -29.19
N LEU A 49 11.80 -12.16 -28.62
CA LEU A 49 11.57 -10.75 -28.31
C LEU A 49 12.03 -9.87 -29.47
N ALA A 50 11.29 -8.80 -29.76
CA ALA A 50 11.79 -7.76 -30.66
C ALA A 50 13.03 -7.09 -30.05
N ALA A 51 13.98 -6.65 -30.88
CA ALA A 51 15.20 -5.98 -30.42
C ALA A 51 14.88 -4.72 -29.58
N ASP A 52 13.83 -3.98 -29.96
CA ASP A 52 13.39 -2.78 -29.26
C ASP A 52 12.87 -3.06 -27.84
N ASP A 53 12.39 -4.28 -27.59
CA ASP A 53 11.83 -4.70 -26.30
C ASP A 53 12.89 -5.21 -25.33
N GLU A 54 14.13 -5.45 -25.79
CA GLU A 54 15.18 -6.06 -24.97
C GLU A 54 15.51 -5.22 -23.73
N ALA A 55 15.58 -3.89 -23.89
CA ALA A 55 15.80 -3.00 -22.76
C ALA A 55 14.65 -3.07 -21.75
N ALA A 56 13.41 -3.08 -22.22
CA ALA A 56 12.22 -3.20 -21.36
C ALA A 56 12.22 -4.51 -20.59
N PHE A 57 12.56 -5.63 -21.25
CA PHE A 57 12.71 -6.93 -20.61
C PHE A 57 13.69 -6.87 -19.42
N TRP A 58 14.88 -6.30 -19.62
CA TRP A 58 15.90 -6.26 -18.58
C TRP A 58 15.48 -5.37 -17.40
N PHE A 59 14.82 -4.23 -17.65
CA PHE A 59 14.30 -3.39 -16.57
C PHE A 59 13.29 -4.13 -15.68
N VAL A 60 12.35 -4.85 -16.29
CA VAL A 60 11.35 -5.61 -15.53
C VAL A 60 11.99 -6.81 -14.82
N HIS A 61 12.90 -7.52 -15.49
CA HIS A 61 13.61 -8.67 -14.92
C HIS A 61 14.45 -8.28 -13.70
N ASP A 62 15.24 -7.21 -13.81
CA ASP A 62 16.05 -6.68 -12.72
C ASP A 62 15.17 -6.12 -11.60
N GLY A 63 14.08 -5.45 -11.95
CA GLY A 63 13.04 -5.02 -11.00
C GLY A 63 12.55 -6.18 -10.14
N ILE A 64 12.10 -7.27 -10.76
CA ILE A 64 11.63 -8.46 -10.05
C ILE A 64 12.73 -9.03 -9.14
N ASN A 65 13.96 -9.17 -9.64
CA ASN A 65 15.07 -9.70 -8.84
C ASN A 65 15.42 -8.81 -7.64
N ASN A 66 15.35 -7.49 -7.80
CA ASN A 66 15.57 -6.54 -6.71
C ASN A 66 14.54 -6.73 -5.60
N PHE A 67 13.26 -6.93 -5.95
CA PHE A 67 12.21 -7.10 -4.95
C PHE A 67 12.15 -8.51 -4.35
N LEU A 68 12.52 -9.57 -5.07
CA LEU A 68 12.55 -10.95 -4.55
C LEU A 68 13.25 -11.08 -3.18
N ASN A 69 14.33 -10.32 -2.98
CA ASN A 69 15.12 -10.33 -1.75
C ASN A 69 14.80 -9.16 -0.79
N ARG A 70 13.91 -8.24 -1.17
CA ARG A 70 13.68 -6.97 -0.47
C ARG A 70 12.21 -6.70 -0.12
N LEU A 71 11.29 -7.64 -0.37
CA LEU A 71 9.86 -7.46 -0.05
C LEU A 71 9.61 -7.05 1.41
N SER A 72 10.29 -7.68 2.37
CA SER A 72 10.18 -7.33 3.80
C SER A 72 10.74 -5.95 4.15
N ALA A 73 11.60 -5.40 3.30
CA ALA A 73 12.26 -4.12 3.51
C ALA A 73 11.44 -2.94 2.97
N LEU A 74 10.28 -3.19 2.35
CA LEU A 74 9.39 -2.14 1.85
C LEU A 74 8.64 -1.48 3.00
N THR A 75 9.26 -0.48 3.61
CA THR A 75 8.71 0.30 4.73
C THR A 75 8.36 1.73 4.29
N ILE A 76 7.45 2.40 5.01
CA ILE A 76 6.98 3.76 4.70
C ILE A 76 8.16 4.72 4.67
N ASP A 77 9.10 4.56 5.60
CA ASP A 77 10.31 5.36 5.68
C ASP A 77 11.13 5.27 4.38
N ARG A 78 11.39 4.05 3.89
CA ARG A 78 12.13 3.85 2.65
C ARG A 78 11.37 4.35 1.43
N SER A 79 10.04 4.15 1.39
CA SER A 79 9.19 4.69 0.33
C SER A 79 9.20 6.21 0.31
N ARG A 80 9.16 6.87 1.49
CA ARG A 80 9.29 8.32 1.61
C ARG A 80 10.66 8.80 1.15
N ARG A 81 11.74 8.12 1.54
CA ARG A 81 13.10 8.45 1.10
C ARG A 81 13.23 8.33 -0.42
N LEU A 82 12.70 7.25 -1.01
CA LEU A 82 12.70 7.06 -2.45
C LEU A 82 11.90 8.16 -3.17
N HIS A 83 10.73 8.51 -2.63
CA HIS A 83 9.91 9.59 -3.17
C HIS A 83 10.60 10.96 -3.06
N HIS A 84 11.28 11.22 -1.95
CA HIS A 84 12.05 12.45 -1.77
C HIS A 84 13.16 12.55 -2.81
N ILE A 85 13.97 11.49 -2.98
CA ILE A 85 15.01 11.44 -4.01
C ILE A 85 14.41 11.67 -5.40
N TYR A 86 13.30 11.02 -5.72
CA TYR A 86 12.59 11.20 -6.99
C TYR A 86 12.16 12.66 -7.23
N MET A 87 11.78 13.39 -6.18
CA MET A 87 11.33 14.78 -6.29
C MET A 87 12.48 15.80 -6.33
N THR A 88 13.63 15.48 -5.72
CA THR A 88 14.75 16.41 -5.58
C THR A 88 15.86 16.20 -6.61
N ASP A 89 16.02 14.98 -7.11
CA ASP A 89 17.10 14.61 -8.02
C ASP A 89 16.56 14.47 -9.45
N GLU A 90 16.86 15.46 -10.29
CA GLU A 90 16.39 15.52 -11.67
C GLU A 90 16.97 14.40 -12.54
N GLU A 91 18.24 14.01 -12.32
CA GLU A 91 18.90 12.97 -13.10
C GLU A 91 18.27 11.61 -12.81
N VAL A 92 18.02 11.31 -11.53
CA VAL A 92 17.34 10.09 -11.11
C VAL A 92 15.92 10.05 -11.66
N ARG A 93 15.18 11.16 -11.56
CA ARG A 93 13.81 11.26 -12.08
C ARG A 93 13.75 11.03 -13.59
N ALA A 94 14.60 11.72 -14.35
CA ALA A 94 14.66 11.58 -15.81
C ALA A 94 15.02 10.14 -16.22
N THR A 95 15.95 9.52 -15.50
CA THR A 95 16.34 8.12 -15.73
C THR A 95 15.18 7.16 -15.49
N LEU A 96 14.46 7.31 -14.38
CA LEU A 96 13.31 6.47 -14.04
C LEU A 96 12.17 6.62 -15.03
N GLU A 97 11.85 7.85 -15.44
CA GLU A 97 10.83 8.12 -16.45
C GLU A 97 11.21 7.49 -17.79
N LYS A 98 12.47 7.61 -18.21
CA LYS A 98 12.97 6.96 -19.43
C LYS A 98 12.83 5.43 -19.37
N HIS A 99 13.09 4.82 -18.22
CA HIS A 99 12.91 3.38 -18.03
C HIS A 99 11.43 2.99 -18.08
N LEU A 100 10.56 3.76 -17.41
CA LEU A 100 9.12 3.55 -17.43
C LEU A 100 8.58 3.63 -18.85
N GLN A 101 8.93 4.67 -19.61
CA GLN A 101 8.49 4.84 -20.98
C GLN A 101 8.93 3.68 -21.88
N LYS A 102 10.14 3.14 -21.69
CA LYS A 102 10.58 1.94 -22.43
C LYS A 102 9.71 0.71 -22.13
N VAL A 103 9.27 0.54 -20.88
CA VAL A 103 8.38 -0.57 -20.51
C VAL A 103 6.96 -0.35 -21.06
N LEU A 104 6.42 0.87 -20.96
CA LEU A 104 5.08 1.20 -21.46
C LEU A 104 4.98 1.11 -22.99
N ASN A 105 6.05 1.46 -23.69
CA ASN A 105 6.11 1.41 -25.15
C ASN A 105 6.57 0.05 -25.69
N ALA A 106 6.86 -0.94 -24.82
CA ALA A 106 7.25 -2.27 -25.26
C ALA A 106 6.16 -2.89 -26.16
N GLN A 107 6.55 -3.47 -27.29
CA GLN A 107 5.61 -4.08 -28.23
C GLN A 107 5.00 -5.35 -27.63
N ASN A 108 5.82 -6.14 -26.94
CA ASN A 108 5.41 -7.35 -26.26
C ASN A 108 4.49 -7.06 -25.06
N ALA A 109 3.21 -7.44 -25.19
CA ALA A 109 2.21 -7.26 -24.16
C ALA A 109 2.52 -8.02 -22.86
N THR A 110 3.26 -9.14 -22.92
CA THR A 110 3.66 -9.90 -21.74
C THR A 110 4.56 -9.06 -20.85
N ILE A 111 5.51 -8.30 -21.40
CA ILE A 111 6.40 -7.42 -20.61
C ILE A 111 5.59 -6.41 -19.80
N ARG A 112 4.64 -5.72 -20.43
CA ARG A 112 3.74 -4.77 -19.77
C ARG A 112 2.89 -5.43 -18.70
N SER A 113 2.27 -6.56 -19.03
CA SER A 113 1.40 -7.28 -18.09
C SER A 113 2.18 -7.80 -16.87
N VAL A 114 3.42 -8.27 -17.07
CA VAL A 114 4.30 -8.72 -15.98
C VAL A 114 4.72 -7.54 -15.13
N PHE A 115 5.03 -6.39 -15.74
CA PHE A 115 5.37 -5.17 -15.01
C PHE A 115 4.20 -4.73 -14.09
N ASP A 116 2.99 -4.66 -14.62
CA ASP A 116 1.80 -4.26 -13.83
C ASP A 116 1.52 -5.23 -12.69
N ARG A 117 1.58 -6.55 -12.96
CA ARG A 117 1.40 -7.59 -11.94
C ARG A 117 2.52 -7.57 -10.90
N THR A 118 3.75 -7.24 -11.30
CA THR A 118 4.87 -7.07 -10.36
C THR A 118 4.58 -5.90 -9.42
N ASN A 119 4.07 -4.77 -9.95
CA ASN A 119 3.70 -3.61 -9.13
C ASN A 119 2.57 -3.95 -8.13
N ASP A 120 1.58 -4.75 -8.53
CA ASP A 120 0.53 -5.23 -7.62
C ASP A 120 1.11 -6.08 -6.47
N VAL A 121 2.03 -7.01 -6.77
CA VAL A 121 2.71 -7.82 -5.75
C VAL A 121 3.53 -6.96 -4.79
N ILE A 122 4.24 -5.95 -5.29
CA ILE A 122 4.98 -4.98 -4.47
C ILE A 122 4.02 -4.19 -3.58
N GLY A 123 2.89 -3.73 -4.14
CA GLY A 123 1.85 -3.02 -3.39
C GLY A 123 1.29 -3.87 -2.24
N LYS A 124 0.94 -5.13 -2.51
CA LYS A 124 0.51 -6.09 -1.48
C LYS A 124 1.56 -6.31 -0.40
N ALA A 125 2.85 -6.38 -0.78
CA ALA A 125 3.94 -6.51 0.18
C ALA A 125 4.07 -5.28 1.08
N MET A 126 3.90 -4.07 0.53
CA MET A 126 3.84 -2.84 1.32
C MET A 126 2.70 -2.91 2.33
N VAL A 127 1.47 -3.22 1.91
CA VAL A 127 0.33 -3.36 2.83
C VAL A 127 0.61 -4.41 3.91
N THR A 128 1.22 -5.53 3.55
CA THR A 128 1.59 -6.60 4.48
C THR A 128 2.60 -6.12 5.53
N ASN A 129 3.57 -5.28 5.13
CA ASN A 129 4.56 -4.75 6.07
C ASN A 129 3.97 -3.69 7.02
N PHE A 130 2.83 -3.06 6.70
CA PHE A 130 2.12 -2.14 7.60
C PHE A 130 0.91 -2.74 8.30
N GLY A 131 0.45 -3.92 7.90
CA GLY A 131 -0.83 -4.43 8.37
C GLY A 131 -0.91 -4.67 9.88
N GLY A 132 0.22 -4.86 10.55
CA GLY A 132 0.29 -4.92 12.01
C GLY A 132 -0.22 -3.65 12.70
N TRP A 133 -0.11 -2.49 12.03
CA TRP A 133 -0.55 -1.20 12.56
C TRP A 133 -2.06 -0.97 12.45
N PHE A 134 -2.79 -1.79 11.67
CA PHE A 134 -4.23 -1.59 11.47
C PHE A 134 -5.03 -1.68 12.76
N ILE A 135 -4.57 -2.45 13.75
CA ILE A 135 -5.22 -2.54 15.07
C ILE A 135 -5.28 -1.19 15.80
N TYR A 136 -4.37 -0.26 15.49
CA TYR A 136 -4.37 1.09 16.05
C TYR A 136 -5.09 2.09 15.15
N ILE A 137 -4.83 2.00 13.84
CA ILE A 137 -5.31 2.99 12.87
C ILE A 137 -6.83 2.89 12.71
N ILE A 138 -7.40 1.68 12.67
CA ILE A 138 -8.84 1.48 12.45
C ILE A 138 -9.68 2.07 13.59
N PRO A 139 -9.44 1.75 14.88
CA PRO A 139 -10.21 2.37 15.97
C PRO A 139 -10.09 3.89 16.00
N LEU A 140 -8.88 4.42 15.77
CA LEU A 140 -8.66 5.86 15.73
C LEU A 140 -9.46 6.52 14.59
N ALA A 141 -9.45 5.92 13.39
CA ALA A 141 -10.21 6.42 12.25
C ALA A 141 -11.72 6.43 12.52
N ILE A 142 -12.25 5.40 13.21
CA ILE A 142 -13.67 5.34 13.62
C ILE A 142 -14.00 6.49 14.56
N VAL A 143 -13.17 6.74 15.59
CA VAL A 143 -13.37 7.85 16.53
C VAL A 143 -13.41 9.20 15.81
N ILE A 144 -12.47 9.42 14.88
CA ILE A 144 -12.42 10.65 14.08
C ILE A 144 -13.67 10.80 13.20
N ALA A 145 -14.11 9.72 12.55
CA ALA A 145 -15.31 9.74 11.69
C ALA A 145 -16.59 10.03 12.47
N LEU A 146 -16.73 9.44 13.67
CA LEU A 146 -17.86 9.69 14.57
C LEU A 146 -17.84 11.13 15.08
N ALA A 147 -16.68 11.64 15.51
CA ALA A 147 -16.52 13.03 15.94
C ALA A 147 -16.87 14.02 14.81
N GLY A 148 -16.45 13.74 13.57
CA GLY A 148 -16.82 14.54 12.41
C GLY A 148 -18.33 14.54 12.13
N SER A 149 -19.00 13.41 12.34
CA SER A 149 -20.46 13.30 12.17
C SER A 149 -21.21 14.08 13.24
N ILE A 150 -20.76 14.01 14.50
CA ILE A 150 -21.30 14.81 15.61
C ILE A 150 -21.09 16.31 15.35
N GLY A 151 -19.91 16.71 14.88
CA GLY A 151 -19.61 18.11 14.56
C GLY A 151 -20.50 18.67 13.44
N LYS A 152 -20.80 17.87 12.41
CA LYS A 152 -21.76 18.24 11.36
C LYS A 152 -23.18 18.37 11.92
N ALA A 153 -23.61 17.44 12.77
CA ALA A 153 -24.92 17.50 13.43
C ALA A 153 -25.05 18.74 14.33
N ALA A 154 -24.02 19.05 15.11
CA ALA A 154 -23.98 20.23 15.98
C ALA A 154 -24.05 21.55 15.18
N LYS A 155 -23.34 21.65 14.06
CA LYS A 155 -23.46 22.80 13.15
C LYS A 155 -24.88 22.92 12.56
N GLY A 156 -25.50 21.78 12.22
CA GLY A 156 -26.89 21.74 11.77
C GLY A 156 -27.84 22.28 12.84
N MET A 157 -27.65 21.91 14.10
CA MET A 157 -28.45 22.39 15.23
C MET A 157 -28.33 23.91 15.45
N LEU A 158 -27.15 24.50 15.26
CA LEU A 158 -26.96 25.97 15.36
C LEU A 158 -27.74 26.76 14.29
N LEU A 159 -28.09 26.13 13.17
CA LEU A 159 -28.80 26.77 12.07
C LEU A 159 -30.32 26.52 12.11
N VAL A 160 -30.82 25.77 13.10
CA VAL A 160 -32.25 25.50 13.26
C VAL A 160 -32.95 26.75 13.79
N PRO A 161 -34.02 27.23 13.14
CA PRO A 161 -34.84 28.35 13.64
C PRO A 161 -35.39 28.05 15.05
N THR A 162 -35.40 29.05 15.94
CA THR A 162 -35.78 28.92 17.36
C THR A 162 -37.14 28.24 17.57
N ALA A 163 -38.12 28.50 16.69
CA ALA A 163 -39.45 27.87 16.74
C ALA A 163 -39.43 26.34 16.52
N ALA A 164 -38.46 25.82 15.77
CA ALA A 164 -38.26 24.38 15.57
C ALA A 164 -37.40 23.76 16.68
N LEU A 165 -36.50 24.55 17.29
CA LEU A 165 -35.67 24.13 18.41
C LEU A 165 -36.50 23.89 19.68
N ASP A 166 -37.44 24.79 20.00
CA ASP A 166 -38.36 24.66 21.15
C ASP A 166 -39.27 23.42 21.03
N LYS A 167 -39.54 22.97 19.81
CA LYS A 167 -40.30 21.73 19.55
C LYS A 167 -39.46 20.46 19.70
N LEU A 168 -38.16 20.54 19.47
CA LEU A 168 -37.21 19.41 19.52
C LEU A 168 -36.54 19.24 20.88
N MET A 169 -36.31 20.34 21.61
CA MET A 169 -35.70 20.37 22.93
C MET A 169 -36.44 21.38 23.82
N PRO A 170 -37.65 21.06 24.29
CA PRO A 170 -38.40 21.95 25.16
C PRO A 170 -37.61 22.18 26.45
N ALA A 171 -37.41 23.45 26.81
CA ALA A 171 -36.75 23.80 28.06
C ALA A 171 -37.55 23.21 29.23
N HIS A 172 -36.93 22.30 29.99
CA HIS A 172 -37.48 21.87 31.27
C HIS A 172 -37.49 23.09 32.21
N LYS A 173 -38.68 23.57 32.55
CA LYS A 173 -38.91 24.53 33.64
C LYS A 173 -38.72 23.85 34.98
#